data_AF-Q05CZ0-F1
#
_entry.id   AF-Q05CZ0-F1
#
_cell.length_a   1.000
_cell.length_b   1.000
_cell.length_c   1.000
_cell.angle_alpha   90.00
_cell.angle_beta   90.00
_cell.angle_gamma   90.00
#
_symmetry.space_group_name_H-M   'P 1'
#
loop_
_entity.id
_entity.type
_entity.pdbx_description
1 polymer ?
#
loop_
_entity_poly.entity_id
_entity_poly.type
_entity_poly.pdbx_seq_one_letter_code
_entity_poly.pdbx_strand_id
1 'polypeptide(L)'
;MDRLERPLVNLPLLLDPSSYVPDTVDLTDDALARQYWLTCFEEALDGVVKRAVASQPESMDAVERAEKFRQKYWGKLQTLRHQPFAYGTLTVRSLLDTREHCLNEFNFPDPYSKVKQKENGLALKCFQSVTRSLDSLGWEERQLALVKGLLAGNVFDWGAKAVSDVLESDPQFGFEEAKRKLQERPWLVDSYTKWLQRLKITVE
;
A
#
# COMPACT_ATOMS: atom_id res chain seq x y z
N MET A 1 -9.80 19.14 -1.47
CA MET A 1 -8.41 19.63 -1.56
C MET A 1 -7.85 19.60 -0.16
N ASP A 2 -6.97 18.63 0.10
CA ASP A 2 -6.26 18.48 1.36
C ASP A 2 -5.53 19.78 1.70
N ARG A 3 -6.02 20.50 2.70
CA ARG A 3 -5.34 21.68 3.22
C ARG A 3 -4.21 21.20 4.13
N LEU A 4 -3.08 20.88 3.53
CA LEU A 4 -1.85 20.67 4.30
C LEU A 4 -1.45 22.00 4.95
N GLU A 5 -1.08 21.94 6.24
CA GLU A 5 -0.70 23.12 7.03
C GLU A 5 0.57 23.82 6.51
N ARG A 6 1.33 23.16 5.63
CA ARG A 6 2.60 23.64 5.08
C ARG A 6 2.58 23.65 3.56
N PRO A 7 3.20 24.65 2.92
CA PRO A 7 3.34 24.67 1.47
C PRO A 7 4.17 23.47 1.02
N LEU A 8 3.67 22.76 0.01
CA LEU A 8 4.43 21.70 -0.65
C LEU A 8 5.47 22.32 -1.60
N VAL A 9 6.65 21.71 -1.66
CA VAL A 9 7.72 22.05 -2.59
C VAL A 9 8.14 20.80 -3.37
N ASN A 10 8.74 21.01 -4.54
CA ASN A 10 9.26 19.91 -5.35
C ASN A 10 10.34 19.13 -4.59
N LEU A 11 10.39 17.81 -4.81
CA LEU A 11 11.47 16.98 -4.29
C LEU A 11 12.80 17.42 -4.96
N PRO A 12 13.85 17.80 -4.19
CA PRO A 12 15.08 18.37 -4.75
C PRO A 12 15.87 17.45 -5.69
N LEU A 13 15.58 16.15 -5.66
CA LEU A 13 16.22 15.13 -6.50
C LEU A 13 15.50 14.90 -7.84
N LEU A 14 14.36 15.56 -8.08
CA LEU A 14 13.72 15.54 -9.40
C LEU A 14 14.56 16.37 -10.37
N LEU A 15 15.05 15.72 -11.42
CA LEU A 15 15.85 16.37 -12.46
C LEU A 15 15.09 17.52 -13.14
N ASP A 16 13.83 17.27 -13.48
CA ASP A 16 12.92 18.25 -14.05
C ASP A 16 11.53 18.08 -13.43
N PRO A 17 11.16 18.92 -12.45
CA PRO A 17 9.84 18.87 -11.84
C PRO A 17 8.69 19.18 -12.81
N SER A 18 8.94 19.91 -13.89
CA SER A 18 7.89 20.37 -14.81
C SER A 18 7.37 19.27 -15.73
N SER A 19 8.23 18.29 -16.07
CA SER A 19 7.87 17.13 -16.88
C SER A 19 7.62 15.86 -16.07
N TYR A 20 7.79 15.90 -14.74
CA TYR A 20 7.60 14.74 -13.89
C TYR A 20 6.11 14.38 -13.75
N VAL A 21 5.76 13.16 -14.18
CA VAL A 21 4.41 12.59 -14.03
C VAL A 21 4.46 11.48 -12.98
N PRO A 22 3.82 11.65 -11.81
CA PRO A 22 3.87 10.67 -10.73
C PRO A 22 2.95 9.47 -10.96
N ASP A 23 1.95 9.58 -11.84
CA ASP A 23 1.07 8.48 -12.24
C ASP A 23 1.69 7.70 -13.40
N THR A 24 1.96 6.42 -13.17
CA THR A 24 2.52 5.54 -14.20
C THR A 24 1.46 4.97 -15.14
N VAL A 25 0.18 5.03 -14.77
CA VAL A 25 -0.95 4.50 -15.53
C VAL A 25 -2.10 5.52 -15.55
N ASP A 26 -2.48 5.96 -16.74
CA ASP A 26 -3.69 6.75 -16.97
C ASP A 26 -4.87 5.82 -17.22
N LEU A 27 -5.76 5.71 -16.23
CA LEU A 27 -6.96 4.86 -16.32
C LEU A 27 -8.06 5.54 -17.14
N THR A 28 -7.91 6.80 -17.55
CA THR A 28 -8.83 7.46 -18.48
C THR A 28 -8.72 6.82 -19.86
N ASP A 29 -7.48 6.61 -20.30
CA ASP A 29 -7.16 6.11 -21.63
C ASP A 29 -7.01 4.57 -21.65
N ASP A 30 -6.53 3.94 -20.57
CA ASP A 30 -6.41 2.49 -20.48
C ASP A 30 -7.68 1.84 -19.90
N ALA A 31 -8.56 1.37 -20.78
CA ALA A 31 -9.81 0.72 -20.41
C ALA A 31 -9.63 -0.59 -19.64
N LEU A 32 -8.60 -1.38 -19.96
CA LEU A 32 -8.35 -2.68 -19.31
C LEU A 32 -7.82 -2.47 -17.88
N ALA A 33 -6.84 -1.57 -17.73
CA ALA A 33 -6.35 -1.20 -16.40
C ALA A 33 -7.46 -0.56 -15.57
N ARG A 34 -8.29 0.30 -16.16
CA ARG A 34 -9.45 0.90 -15.47
C ARG A 34 -10.40 -0.16 -14.94
N GLN A 35 -10.79 -1.12 -15.77
CA GLN A 35 -11.68 -2.21 -15.35
C GLN A 35 -11.05 -3.03 -14.21
N TYR A 36 -9.77 -3.38 -14.32
CA TYR A 36 -9.05 -4.11 -13.29
C TYR A 36 -9.05 -3.36 -11.96
N TRP A 37 -8.59 -2.10 -11.95
CA TRP A 37 -8.47 -1.33 -10.72
C TRP A 37 -9.83 -1.06 -10.08
N LEU A 38 -10.83 -0.61 -10.84
CA LEU A 38 -12.18 -0.39 -10.30
C LEU A 38 -12.74 -1.66 -9.65
N THR A 39 -12.55 -2.82 -10.27
CA THR A 39 -12.97 -4.11 -9.71
C THR A 39 -12.24 -4.39 -8.39
N CYS A 40 -10.91 -4.19 -8.32
CA CYS A 40 -10.17 -4.35 -7.06
C CYS A 40 -10.68 -3.45 -5.94
N PHE A 41 -11.00 -2.18 -6.23
CA PHE A 41 -11.53 -1.25 -5.23
C PHE A 41 -12.96 -1.60 -4.78
N GLU A 42 -13.79 -2.11 -5.70
CA GLU A 42 -15.14 -2.59 -5.40
C GLU A 42 -15.11 -3.83 -4.50
N GLU A 43 -14.26 -4.81 -4.81
CA GLU A 43 -14.11 -6.03 -4.01
C GLU A 43 -13.53 -5.74 -2.61
N ALA A 44 -12.60 -4.79 -2.50
CA ALA A 44 -12.01 -4.40 -1.22
C ALA A 44 -12.96 -3.60 -0.31
N LEU A 45 -14.09 -3.09 -0.84
CA LEU A 45 -14.98 -2.18 -0.13
C LEU A 45 -15.49 -2.75 1.20
N ASP A 46 -15.92 -4.01 1.19
CA ASP A 46 -16.43 -4.67 2.41
C ASP A 46 -15.36 -4.76 3.50
N GLY A 47 -14.11 -5.03 3.11
CA GLY A 47 -12.97 -5.03 4.03
C GLY A 47 -12.75 -3.65 4.64
N VAL A 48 -12.78 -2.59 3.82
CA VAL A 48 -12.64 -1.20 4.28
C VAL A 48 -13.76 -0.82 5.26
N VAL A 49 -15.02 -1.18 4.96
CA VAL A 49 -16.18 -0.95 5.85
C VAL A 49 -15.97 -1.64 7.20
N LYS A 50 -15.58 -2.91 7.20
CA LYS A 50 -15.29 -3.67 8.43
C LYS A 50 -14.20 -3.00 9.26
N ARG A 51 -13.11 -2.53 8.62
CA ARG A 51 -12.02 -1.81 9.29
C ARG A 51 -12.48 -0.47 9.85
N ALA A 52 -13.29 0.29 9.10
CA ALA A 52 -13.85 1.55 9.55
C ALA A 52 -14.68 1.36 10.84
N VAL A 53 -15.60 0.39 10.87
CA VAL A 53 -16.38 0.06 12.08
C VAL A 53 -15.47 -0.36 13.23
N ALA A 54 -14.53 -1.28 13.00
CA ALA A 54 -13.61 -1.78 14.04
C ALA A 54 -12.68 -0.70 14.60
N SER A 55 -12.42 0.38 13.86
CA SER A 55 -11.60 1.50 14.33
C SER A 55 -12.26 2.27 15.49
N GLN A 56 -13.60 2.28 15.57
CA GLN A 56 -14.38 3.07 16.53
C GLN A 56 -15.43 2.23 17.29
N PRO A 57 -15.01 1.24 18.12
CA PRO A 57 -15.91 0.30 18.79
C PRO A 57 -16.86 0.96 19.81
N GLU A 58 -16.48 2.12 20.36
CA GLU A 58 -17.28 2.86 21.34
C GLU A 58 -18.35 3.78 20.68
N SER A 59 -18.33 3.93 19.35
CA SER A 59 -19.28 4.79 18.63
C SER A 59 -20.52 4.00 18.23
N MET A 60 -21.67 4.39 18.79
CA MET A 60 -22.96 3.73 18.55
C MET A 60 -23.44 3.82 17.09
N ASP A 61 -23.06 4.88 16.39
CA ASP A 61 -23.44 5.20 15.02
C ASP A 61 -22.35 4.85 13.98
N ALA A 62 -21.26 4.19 14.38
CA ALA A 62 -20.18 3.79 13.48
C ALA A 62 -20.67 2.89 12.33
N VAL A 63 -21.55 1.93 12.62
CA VAL A 63 -22.12 1.03 11.60
C VAL A 63 -22.95 1.83 10.58
N GLU A 64 -23.78 2.76 11.04
CA GLU A 64 -24.60 3.60 10.15
C GLU A 64 -23.73 4.49 9.26
N ARG A 65 -22.71 5.15 9.83
CA ARG A 65 -21.77 5.96 9.05
C ARG A 65 -20.99 5.13 8.04
N ALA A 66 -20.57 3.92 8.40
CA ALA A 66 -19.83 3.04 7.51
C ALA A 66 -20.69 2.58 6.32
N GLU A 67 -21.99 2.37 6.51
CA GLU A 67 -22.91 2.08 5.40
C GLU A 67 -23.15 3.30 4.50
N LYS A 68 -23.25 4.50 5.06
CA LYS A 68 -23.30 5.74 4.25
C LYS A 68 -22.02 5.92 3.42
N PHE A 69 -20.85 5.65 4.02
CA PHE A 69 -19.57 5.58 3.31
C PHE A 69 -19.61 4.57 2.16
N ARG A 70 -20.05 3.34 2.43
CA ARG A 70 -20.17 2.26 1.43
C ARG A 70 -20.98 2.72 0.23
N GLN A 71 -22.18 3.22 0.46
CA GLN A 71 -23.10 3.66 -0.59
C GLN A 71 -22.50 4.81 -1.42
N LYS A 72 -21.93 5.81 -0.75
CA LYS A 72 -21.34 6.98 -1.42
C LYS A 72 -20.12 6.60 -2.26
N TYR A 73 -19.21 5.83 -1.69
CA TYR A 73 -17.99 5.42 -2.38
C TYR A 73 -18.29 4.48 -3.54
N TRP A 74 -19.18 3.51 -3.35
CA TRP A 74 -19.66 2.66 -4.44
C TRP A 74 -20.26 3.46 -5.60
N GLY A 75 -21.13 4.44 -5.30
CA GLY A 75 -21.70 5.31 -6.32
C GLY A 75 -20.65 6.08 -7.12
N LYS A 76 -19.55 6.51 -6.47
CA LYS A 76 -18.42 7.16 -7.15
C LYS A 76 -17.66 6.19 -8.05
N LEU A 77 -17.40 4.96 -7.60
CA LEU A 77 -16.76 3.92 -8.43
C LEU A 77 -17.60 3.61 -9.68
N GLN A 78 -18.92 3.47 -9.52
CA GLN A 78 -19.83 3.26 -10.66
C GLN A 78 -19.85 4.45 -11.61
N THR A 79 -19.80 5.69 -11.09
CA THR A 79 -19.69 6.89 -11.95
C THR A 79 -18.41 6.84 -12.77
N LEU A 80 -17.25 6.58 -12.14
CA LEU A 80 -15.95 6.50 -12.80
C LEU A 80 -15.84 5.35 -13.82
N ARG A 81 -16.62 4.29 -13.64
CA ARG A 81 -16.71 3.18 -14.60
C ARG A 81 -17.29 3.62 -15.95
N HIS A 82 -18.33 4.47 -15.91
CA HIS A 82 -19.05 4.93 -17.10
C HIS A 82 -18.53 6.27 -17.63
N GLN A 83 -18.02 7.11 -16.73
CA GLN A 83 -17.54 8.47 -17.00
C GLN A 83 -16.17 8.65 -16.33
N PRO A 84 -15.08 8.10 -16.91
CA PRO A 84 -13.77 8.11 -16.28
C PRO A 84 -13.22 9.54 -16.06
N PHE A 85 -13.64 10.51 -16.86
CA PHE A 85 -13.23 11.90 -16.75
C PHE A 85 -14.11 12.74 -15.80
N ALA A 86 -15.09 12.15 -15.10
CA ALA A 86 -16.06 12.89 -14.29
C ALA A 86 -15.43 13.79 -13.22
N TYR A 87 -14.21 13.46 -12.76
CA TYR A 87 -13.48 14.19 -11.73
C TYR A 87 -12.07 14.61 -12.19
N GLY A 88 -11.85 14.71 -13.50
CA GLY A 88 -10.52 14.91 -14.10
C GLY A 88 -9.87 13.59 -14.53
N THR A 89 -8.55 13.58 -14.71
CA THR A 89 -7.80 12.39 -15.09
C THR A 89 -7.94 11.30 -14.03
N LEU A 90 -8.38 10.11 -14.45
CA LEU A 90 -8.53 8.97 -13.57
C LEU A 90 -7.20 8.22 -13.46
N THR A 91 -6.68 8.12 -12.24
CA THR A 91 -5.47 7.37 -11.92
C THR A 91 -5.69 6.52 -10.67
N VAL A 92 -4.79 5.56 -10.40
CA VAL A 92 -4.86 4.77 -9.16
C VAL A 92 -4.81 5.68 -7.93
N ARG A 93 -4.02 6.77 -7.98
CA ARG A 93 -3.97 7.76 -6.90
C ARG A 93 -5.32 8.43 -6.69
N SER A 94 -5.98 8.88 -7.75
CA SER A 94 -7.30 9.52 -7.61
C SER A 94 -8.36 8.58 -7.02
N LEU A 95 -8.26 7.26 -7.25
CA LEU A 95 -9.14 6.26 -6.62
C LEU A 95 -8.86 6.14 -5.12
N LEU A 96 -7.58 6.08 -4.73
CA LEU A 96 -7.16 6.11 -3.33
C LEU A 96 -7.63 7.40 -2.64
N ASP A 97 -7.37 8.56 -3.23
CA ASP A 97 -7.78 9.86 -2.69
C ASP A 97 -9.31 9.95 -2.56
N THR A 98 -10.06 9.40 -3.52
CA THR A 98 -11.52 9.35 -3.45
C THR A 98 -12.00 8.52 -2.26
N ARG A 99 -11.36 7.38 -1.98
CA ARG A 99 -11.66 6.55 -0.81
C ARG A 99 -11.38 7.31 0.48
N GLU A 100 -10.21 7.91 0.60
CA GLU A 100 -9.79 8.66 1.80
C GLU A 100 -10.72 9.86 2.04
N HIS A 101 -11.08 10.62 1.01
CA HIS A 101 -12.06 11.70 1.13
C HIS A 101 -13.41 11.21 1.64
N CYS A 102 -13.92 10.10 1.09
CA CYS A 102 -15.19 9.53 1.55
C CYS A 102 -15.09 9.04 3.00
N LEU A 103 -14.00 8.37 3.39
CA LEU A 103 -13.78 7.92 4.76
C LEU A 103 -13.76 9.10 5.74
N ASN A 104 -13.01 10.15 5.41
CA ASN A 104 -12.92 11.38 6.19
C ASN A 104 -14.28 12.07 6.35
N GLU A 105 -15.08 12.14 5.28
CA GLU A 105 -16.41 12.74 5.32
C GLU A 105 -17.35 12.03 6.31
N PHE A 106 -17.21 10.71 6.47
CA PHE A 106 -17.99 9.92 7.41
C PHE A 106 -17.26 9.68 8.75
N ASN A 107 -16.29 10.55 9.07
CA ASN A 107 -15.53 10.57 10.32
C ASN A 107 -14.69 9.30 10.58
N PHE A 108 -14.09 8.70 9.56
CA PHE A 108 -13.14 7.60 9.67
C PHE A 108 -11.73 7.98 9.19
N PRO A 109 -10.98 8.81 9.95
CA PRO A 109 -9.71 9.37 9.48
C PRO A 109 -8.55 8.35 9.41
N ASP A 110 -8.57 7.31 10.24
CA ASP A 110 -7.58 6.23 10.16
C ASP A 110 -8.18 4.87 10.57
N PRO A 111 -8.87 4.17 9.65
CA PRO A 111 -9.43 2.84 9.89
C PRO A 111 -8.39 1.77 10.23
N TYR A 112 -7.11 1.99 9.90
CA TYR A 112 -6.05 0.99 9.96
C TYR A 112 -5.12 1.17 11.17
N SER A 113 -5.21 2.30 11.88
CA SER A 113 -4.41 2.65 13.06
C SER A 113 -4.16 1.48 14.03
N LYS A 114 -5.23 0.80 14.49
CA LYS A 114 -5.12 -0.30 15.47
C LYS A 114 -4.42 -1.53 14.90
N VAL A 115 -4.67 -1.86 13.63
CA VAL A 115 -4.01 -2.98 12.96
C VAL A 115 -2.52 -2.69 12.80
N LYS A 116 -2.18 -1.49 12.32
CA LYS A 116 -0.79 -1.02 12.20
C LYS A 116 -0.07 -1.01 13.54
N GLN A 117 -0.71 -0.59 14.63
CA GLN A 117 -0.12 -0.64 15.96
C GLN A 117 0.19 -2.07 16.41
N LYS A 118 -0.72 -3.01 16.17
CA LYS A 118 -0.50 -4.43 16.48
C LYS A 118 0.66 -5.01 15.67
N GLU A 119 0.69 -4.74 14.36
CA GLU A 119 1.74 -5.21 13.45
C GLU A 119 3.10 -4.64 13.79
N ASN A 120 3.17 -3.33 14.06
CA ASN A 120 4.39 -2.68 14.54
C ASN A 120 4.89 -3.30 15.85
N GLY A 121 3.97 -3.60 16.78
CA GLY A 121 4.31 -4.27 18.03
C GLY A 121 4.89 -5.68 17.83
N LEU A 122 4.38 -6.44 16.85
CA LEU A 122 4.94 -7.74 16.49
C LEU A 122 6.30 -7.60 15.79
N ALA A 123 6.42 -6.68 14.83
CA ALA A 123 7.66 -6.40 14.12
C ALA A 123 8.79 -6.01 15.09
N LEU A 124 8.50 -5.15 16.07
CA LEU A 124 9.46 -4.75 17.10
C LEU A 124 9.96 -5.92 17.96
N LYS A 125 9.08 -6.89 18.28
CA LYS A 125 9.49 -8.11 19.01
C LYS A 125 10.46 -8.97 18.20
N CYS A 126 10.29 -9.03 16.88
CA CYS A 126 11.14 -9.79 15.98
C CYS A 126 12.45 -9.06 15.61
N PHE A 127 12.46 -7.73 15.69
CA PHE A 127 13.55 -6.87 15.20
C PHE A 127 14.94 -7.30 15.66
N GLN A 128 15.11 -7.56 16.96
CA GLN A 128 16.42 -7.91 17.51
C GLN A 128 16.93 -9.25 16.98
N SER A 129 16.04 -10.25 16.86
CA SER A 129 16.41 -11.56 16.33
C SER A 129 16.78 -11.49 14.85
N VAL A 130 16.01 -10.74 14.06
CA VAL A 130 16.29 -10.54 12.62
C VAL A 130 17.64 -9.83 12.43
N THR A 131 17.91 -8.78 13.21
CA THR A 131 19.17 -8.02 13.11
C THR A 131 20.37 -8.90 13.45
N ARG A 132 20.31 -9.68 14.54
CA ARG A 132 21.39 -10.63 14.89
C ARG A 132 21.63 -11.68 13.80
N SER A 133 20.56 -12.19 13.19
CA SER A 133 20.68 -13.16 12.08
C SER A 133 21.31 -12.54 10.84
N LEU A 134 21.05 -11.26 10.56
CA LEU A 134 21.70 -10.55 9.45
C LEU A 134 23.17 -10.28 9.76
N ASP A 135 23.49 -9.94 11.01
CA ASP A 135 24.86 -9.65 11.45
C ASP A 135 25.79 -10.86 11.40
N SER A 136 25.25 -12.08 11.51
CA SER A 136 26.04 -13.32 11.37
C SER A 136 26.39 -13.66 9.92
N LEU A 137 25.78 -13.02 8.93
CA LEU A 137 26.03 -13.30 7.50
C LEU A 137 27.26 -12.56 6.98
N GLY A 138 27.91 -13.14 5.96
CA GLY A 138 28.92 -12.43 5.17
C GLY A 138 28.34 -11.19 4.49
N TRP A 139 29.19 -10.21 4.11
CA TRP A 139 28.71 -8.91 3.61
C TRP A 139 27.79 -9.04 2.40
N GLU A 140 28.14 -9.84 1.39
CA GLU A 140 27.32 -10.01 0.18
C GLU A 140 25.99 -10.73 0.45
N GLU A 141 26.05 -11.81 1.23
CA GLU A 141 24.86 -12.58 1.63
C GLU A 141 23.90 -11.72 2.44
N ARG A 142 24.43 -10.87 3.32
CA ARG A 142 23.67 -9.89 4.11
C ARG A 142 22.93 -8.90 3.22
N GLN A 143 23.58 -8.39 2.16
CA GLN A 143 22.91 -7.47 1.23
C GLN A 143 21.72 -8.14 0.53
N LEU A 144 21.87 -9.39 0.09
CA LEU A 144 20.77 -10.13 -0.53
C LEU A 144 19.65 -10.39 0.47
N ALA A 145 19.99 -10.79 1.70
CA ALA A 145 19.04 -11.04 2.76
C ALA A 145 18.25 -9.78 3.15
N LEU A 146 18.90 -8.61 3.17
CA LEU A 146 18.25 -7.31 3.38
C LEU A 146 17.25 -6.99 2.27
N VAL A 147 17.63 -7.17 0.99
CA VAL A 147 16.72 -6.91 -0.14
C VAL A 147 15.55 -7.89 -0.12
N LYS A 148 15.79 -9.20 0.11
CA LYS A 148 14.70 -10.19 0.29
C LYS A 148 13.80 -9.80 1.48
N GLY A 149 14.38 -9.35 2.59
CA GLY A 149 13.64 -8.87 3.76
C GLY A 149 12.76 -7.65 3.46
N LEU A 150 13.27 -6.67 2.71
CA LEU A 150 12.53 -5.50 2.27
C LEU A 150 11.32 -5.89 1.40
N LEU A 151 11.53 -6.76 0.41
CA LEU A 151 10.48 -7.24 -0.47
C LEU A 151 9.41 -8.04 0.30
N ALA A 152 9.82 -8.93 1.20
CA ALA A 152 8.90 -9.68 2.04
C ALA A 152 8.10 -8.78 3.01
N GLY A 153 8.75 -7.74 3.56
CA GLY A 153 8.09 -6.76 4.42
C GLY A 153 6.98 -6.00 3.70
N ASN A 154 7.21 -5.63 2.42
CA ASN A 154 6.18 -4.99 1.60
C ASN A 154 5.00 -5.92 1.27
N VAL A 155 5.24 -7.23 1.11
CA VAL A 155 4.18 -8.23 0.94
C VAL A 155 3.32 -8.39 2.20
N PHE A 156 3.77 -7.87 3.35
CA PHE A 156 2.99 -7.85 4.58
C PHE A 156 2.09 -6.59 4.71
N ASP A 157 2.10 -5.68 3.72
CA ASP A 157 1.26 -4.47 3.71
C ASP A 157 -0.13 -4.77 3.10
N TRP A 158 -1.20 -4.36 3.78
CA TRP A 158 -2.61 -4.56 3.39
C TRP A 158 -3.01 -3.85 2.08
N GLY A 159 -2.07 -3.17 1.41
CA GLY A 159 -2.33 -2.35 0.23
C GLY A 159 -2.73 -3.11 -1.03
N ALA A 160 -2.43 -4.41 -1.14
CA ALA A 160 -2.73 -5.23 -2.31
C ALA A 160 -3.78 -6.31 -2.02
N LYS A 161 -4.72 -6.52 -2.97
CA LYS A 161 -5.77 -7.55 -2.85
C LYS A 161 -5.20 -8.94 -2.51
N ALA A 162 -4.19 -9.38 -3.27
CA ALA A 162 -3.55 -10.68 -3.06
C ALA A 162 -2.92 -10.85 -1.67
N VAL A 163 -2.51 -9.76 -1.03
CA VAL A 163 -1.96 -9.76 0.33
C VAL A 163 -3.10 -9.79 1.36
N SER A 164 -4.13 -8.96 1.16
CA SER A 164 -5.31 -8.92 2.05
C SER A 164 -5.98 -10.29 2.15
N ASP A 165 -6.17 -10.98 1.02
CA ASP A 165 -6.81 -12.31 1.00
C ASP A 165 -6.01 -13.33 1.83
N VAL A 166 -4.67 -13.30 1.75
CA VAL A 166 -3.80 -14.21 2.51
C VAL A 166 -3.82 -13.86 4.00
N LEU A 167 -3.76 -12.58 4.36
CA LEU A 167 -3.78 -12.14 5.76
C LEU A 167 -5.14 -12.35 6.44
N GLU A 168 -6.24 -12.30 5.69
CA GLU A 168 -7.58 -12.60 6.22
C GLU A 168 -7.84 -14.10 6.37
N SER A 169 -7.30 -14.92 5.47
CA SER A 169 -7.53 -16.36 5.47
C SER A 169 -6.57 -17.16 6.36
N ASP A 170 -5.35 -16.66 6.60
CA ASP A 170 -4.34 -17.36 7.39
C ASP A 170 -3.80 -16.48 8.54
N PRO A 171 -4.32 -16.66 9.78
CA PRO A 171 -3.84 -15.94 10.96
C PRO A 171 -2.38 -16.25 11.34
N GLN A 172 -1.80 -17.33 10.80
CA GLN A 172 -0.41 -17.74 11.03
C GLN A 172 0.53 -17.21 9.96
N PHE A 173 0.02 -16.59 8.89
CA PHE A 173 0.86 -16.00 7.86
C PHE A 173 1.70 -14.87 8.46
N GLY A 174 3.01 -15.08 8.46
CA GLY A 174 3.98 -14.16 9.07
C GLY A 174 5.14 -13.86 8.14
N PHE A 175 6.04 -13.00 8.62
CA PHE A 175 7.19 -12.50 7.86
C PHE A 175 8.08 -13.61 7.24
N GLU A 176 8.32 -14.71 7.95
CA GLU A 176 9.14 -15.82 7.43
C GLU A 176 8.44 -16.61 6.32
N GLU A 177 7.11 -16.74 6.37
CA GLU A 177 6.35 -17.36 5.29
C GLU A 177 6.31 -16.45 4.06
N ALA A 178 6.17 -15.14 4.25
CA ALA A 178 6.28 -14.16 3.16
C ALA A 178 7.65 -14.25 2.47
N LYS A 179 8.75 -14.35 3.24
CA LYS A 179 10.10 -14.56 2.70
C LYS A 179 10.21 -15.85 1.89
N ARG A 180 9.60 -16.94 2.34
CA ARG A 180 9.61 -18.24 1.63
C ARG A 180 8.80 -18.22 0.34
N LYS A 181 7.74 -17.41 0.27
CA LYS A 181 6.90 -17.27 -0.92
C LYS A 181 7.45 -16.27 -1.95
N LEU A 182 8.50 -15.53 -1.62
CA LEU A 182 9.16 -14.67 -2.59
C LEU A 182 9.68 -15.50 -3.77
N GLN A 183 9.40 -15.03 -4.99
CA GLN A 183 9.95 -15.64 -6.18
C GLN A 183 11.48 -15.57 -6.16
N GLU A 184 12.11 -16.66 -6.58
CA GLU A 184 13.55 -16.67 -6.78
C GLU A 184 13.94 -15.76 -7.94
N ARG A 185 15.18 -15.29 -7.89
CA ARG A 185 15.74 -14.43 -8.94
C ARG A 185 15.88 -15.22 -10.26
N PRO A 186 15.76 -14.55 -11.43
CA PRO A 186 15.60 -13.11 -11.60
C PRO A 186 14.16 -12.63 -11.34
N TRP A 187 14.04 -11.48 -10.66
CA TRP A 187 12.75 -10.80 -10.51
C TRP A 187 12.34 -10.10 -11.81
N LEU A 188 11.05 -9.72 -11.90
CA LEU A 188 10.49 -9.03 -13.07
C LEU A 188 11.35 -7.82 -13.52
N VAL A 189 11.82 -7.03 -12.56
CA VAL A 189 12.86 -6.01 -12.76
C VAL A 189 13.97 -6.28 -11.76
N ASP A 190 15.02 -6.98 -12.19
CA ASP A 190 16.15 -7.35 -11.34
C ASP A 190 17.38 -6.48 -11.63
N SER A 191 17.57 -5.46 -10.80
CA SER A 191 18.79 -4.63 -10.80
C SER A 191 19.70 -4.90 -9.60
N TYR A 192 19.51 -6.02 -8.90
CA TYR A 192 20.23 -6.31 -7.66
C TYR A 192 21.74 -6.37 -7.88
N THR A 193 22.21 -7.06 -8.93
CA THR A 193 23.64 -7.19 -9.20
C THR A 193 24.31 -5.84 -9.45
N LYS A 194 23.65 -4.93 -10.19
CA LYS A 194 24.16 -3.58 -10.45
C LYS A 194 24.21 -2.74 -9.17
N TRP A 195 23.18 -2.84 -8.33
CA TRP A 195 23.13 -2.17 -7.04
C TRP A 195 24.23 -2.67 -6.08
N LEU A 196 24.43 -3.98 -5.99
CA LEU A 196 25.47 -4.59 -5.15
C LEU A 196 26.89 -4.13 -5.57
N GLN A 197 27.16 -4.10 -6.88
CA GLN A 197 28.43 -3.60 -7.42
C GLN A 197 28.69 -2.15 -7.03
N ARG A 198 27.68 -1.27 -7.13
CA ARG A 198 27.79 0.13 -6.74
C ARG A 198 28.07 0.31 -5.24
N LEU A 199 27.46 -0.52 -4.41
CA LEU A 199 27.71 -0.49 -2.96
C LEU A 199 29.14 -0.87 -2.61
N LYS A 200 29.70 -1.91 -3.24
CA LYS A 200 31.10 -2.33 -2.98
C LYS A 200 32.10 -1.18 -3.19
N ILE A 201 31.95 -0.45 -4.29
CA ILE A 201 32.80 0.69 -4.64
C ILE A 201 32.75 1.82 -3.58
N THR A 202 31.69 1.87 -2.77
CA THR A 202 31.52 2.90 -1.73
C THR A 202 32.09 2.45 -0.37
N VAL A 203 32.41 1.17 -0.20
CA VAL A 203 32.89 0.57 1.06
C VAL A 203 34.42 0.38 1.08
N GLU A 204 35.06 0.37 -0.10
CA GLU A 204 36.52 0.46 -0.28
C GLU A 204 37.01 1.92 -0.26
#